data_AF-A0A5C7LTX6-F1
#
_entry.id   AF-A0A5C7LTX6-F1
#
_cell.length_a   1.000
_cell.length_b   1.000
_cell.length_c   1.000
_cell.angle_alpha   90.00
_cell.angle_beta   90.00
_cell.angle_gamma   90.00
#
_symmetry.space_group_name_H-M   'P 1'
#
loop_
_entity.id
_entity.type
_entity.pdbx_description
1 polymer ?
#
loop_
_entity_poly.entity_id
_entity_poly.type
_entity_poly.pdbx_seq_one_letter_code
_entity_poly.pdbx_strand_id
1 'polypeptide(L)'
;MMQIISRQSDRTLAGARVRHEKQTFHDMEGRLRAANESLAGAVFAKLISHYDNPFWNVEAAHEHGIVKIWLQGFAQWPYIVHIATLKSDPKMKCVVKAGGELLERFRIPRSSFSVADYV
;
A
#
# COMPACT_ATOMS: atom_id res chain seq x y z
N MET A 1 16.53 10.95 60.74
CA MET A 1 17.14 9.79 60.04
C MET A 1 15.96 9.01 59.49
N MET A 2 15.60 8.96 58.22
CA MET A 2 16.35 8.84 56.96
C MET A 2 15.37 9.13 55.80
N GLN A 3 15.76 9.95 54.81
CA GLN A 3 15.02 10.14 53.55
C GLN A 3 15.35 9.00 52.58
N ILE A 4 14.36 8.43 51.86
CA ILE A 4 14.58 7.69 50.60
C ILE A 4 13.43 7.93 49.59
N ILE A 5 13.69 8.85 48.65
CA ILE A 5 13.61 8.76 47.16
C ILE A 5 12.32 8.23 46.47
N SER A 6 11.61 9.18 45.85
CA SER A 6 11.12 9.23 44.45
C SER A 6 11.09 7.94 43.61
N ARG A 7 9.90 7.60 43.10
CA ARG A 7 9.68 7.19 41.69
C ARG A 7 8.21 7.35 41.32
N GLN A 8 7.86 8.51 40.77
CA GLN A 8 6.75 8.56 39.81
C GLN A 8 7.22 7.83 38.55
N SER A 9 6.48 6.81 38.13
CA SER A 9 6.70 6.13 36.86
C SER A 9 5.34 5.83 36.25
N ASP A 10 4.90 6.80 35.47
CA ASP A 10 4.16 6.65 34.22
C ASP A 10 3.67 5.23 33.89
N ARG A 11 2.41 4.98 34.17
CA ARG A 11 1.61 3.96 33.47
C ARG A 11 0.21 4.47 33.20
N THR A 12 0.12 5.62 32.55
CA THR A 12 -1.04 5.95 31.72
C THR A 12 -0.90 5.20 30.38
N LEU A 13 -1.26 3.91 30.40
CA LEU A 13 -1.65 3.21 29.17
C LEU A 13 -3.01 3.79 28.74
N ALA A 14 -2.98 5.01 28.22
CA ALA A 14 -4.09 5.58 27.49
C ALA A 14 -4.20 4.79 26.19
N GLY A 15 -5.01 3.74 26.22
CA GLY A 15 -5.50 3.05 25.04
C GLY A 15 -6.29 4.02 24.18
N ALA A 16 -5.57 4.80 23.37
CA ALA A 16 -6.15 5.54 22.27
C ALA A 16 -6.61 4.50 21.24
N ARG A 17 -7.81 3.95 21.47
CA ARG A 17 -8.61 3.35 20.40
C ARG A 17 -8.80 4.46 19.38
N VAL A 18 -7.97 4.46 18.34
CA VAL A 18 -8.20 5.24 17.13
C VAL A 18 -9.59 4.84 16.66
N ARG A 19 -10.57 5.72 16.84
CA ARG A 19 -11.90 5.53 16.28
C ARG A 19 -11.69 5.51 14.77
N HIS A 20 -11.80 4.34 14.17
CA HIS A 20 -12.02 4.24 12.73
C HIS A 20 -13.42 4.76 12.46
N GLU A 21 -13.55 6.07 12.40
CA GLU A 21 -14.73 6.72 11.83
C GLU A 21 -14.76 6.32 10.36
N LYS A 22 -15.57 5.30 10.05
CA LYS A 22 -15.90 4.91 8.68
C LYS A 22 -16.80 5.99 8.09
N GLN A 23 -16.22 7.15 7.79
CA GLN A 23 -16.79 8.02 6.78
C GLN A 23 -16.37 7.45 5.43
N THR A 24 -17.24 6.63 4.84
CA THR A 24 -17.20 6.34 3.41
C THR A 24 -17.52 7.63 2.66
N PHE A 25 -16.55 8.53 2.56
CA PHE A 25 -16.60 9.62 1.61
C PHE A 25 -16.26 9.04 0.25
N HIS A 26 -17.27 8.84 -0.58
CA HIS A 26 -17.02 8.66 -2.00
C HIS A 26 -16.74 10.05 -2.59
N ASP A 27 -15.64 10.22 -3.32
CA ASP A 27 -15.31 11.50 -3.96
C ASP A 27 -16.18 11.73 -5.21
N MET A 28 -17.47 11.97 -4.98
CA MET A 28 -18.48 12.22 -6.03
C MET A 28 -18.14 13.44 -6.89
N GLU A 29 -17.33 14.37 -6.36
CA GLU A 29 -16.94 15.62 -7.02
C GLU A 29 -15.64 15.48 -7.83
N GLY A 30 -14.95 14.33 -7.75
CA GLY A 30 -13.70 14.08 -8.48
C GLY A 30 -12.52 14.95 -8.05
N ARG A 31 -12.57 15.55 -6.85
CA ARG A 31 -11.52 16.45 -6.34
C ARG A 31 -10.18 15.74 -6.12
N LEU A 32 -10.21 14.44 -5.87
CA LEU A 32 -9.06 13.59 -5.65
C LEU A 32 -8.60 12.87 -6.91
N ARG A 33 -9.30 13.03 -8.06
CA ARG A 33 -8.99 12.31 -9.29
C ARG A 33 -7.53 12.48 -9.72
N ALA A 34 -7.05 13.72 -9.80
CA ALA A 34 -5.67 14.00 -10.20
C ALA A 34 -4.64 13.42 -9.21
N ALA A 35 -4.94 13.45 -7.91
CA ALA A 35 -4.07 12.86 -6.88
C ALA A 35 -4.05 11.33 -6.98
N ASN A 36 -5.22 10.72 -7.19
CA ASN A 36 -5.37 9.28 -7.40
C ASN A 36 -4.60 8.83 -8.66
N GLU A 37 -4.78 9.50 -9.79
CA GLU A 37 -4.06 9.22 -11.04
C GLU A 37 -2.55 9.38 -10.88
N SER A 38 -2.10 10.46 -10.24
CA SER A 38 -0.67 10.71 -9.99
C SER A 38 -0.03 9.61 -9.13
N LEU A 39 -0.68 9.23 -8.02
CA LEU A 39 -0.16 8.21 -7.12
C LEU A 39 -0.19 6.82 -7.77
N ALA A 40 -1.29 6.47 -8.45
CA ALA A 40 -1.40 5.21 -9.17
C ALA A 40 -0.32 5.09 -10.26
N GLY A 41 -0.09 6.17 -11.03
CA GLY A 41 0.98 6.22 -12.03
C GLY A 41 2.38 6.04 -11.45
N ALA A 42 2.67 6.67 -10.30
CA ALA A 42 3.96 6.51 -9.63
C ALA A 42 4.19 5.08 -9.13
N VAL A 43 3.16 4.45 -8.56
CA VAL A 43 3.21 3.06 -8.10
C VAL A 43 3.35 2.09 -9.29
N PHE A 44 2.62 2.32 -10.38
CA PHE A 44 2.72 1.54 -11.60
C PHE A 44 4.13 1.62 -12.21
N ALA A 45 4.68 2.82 -12.35
CA ALA A 45 6.04 3.02 -12.86
C ALA A 45 7.07 2.29 -11.99
N LYS A 46 6.88 2.30 -10.67
CA LYS A 46 7.74 1.55 -9.74
C LYS A 46 7.67 0.04 -9.98
N LEU A 47 6.47 -0.51 -10.15
CA LEU A 47 6.27 -1.93 -10.44
C LEU A 47 6.92 -2.33 -11.77
N ILE A 48 6.66 -1.59 -12.86
CA ILE A 48 7.26 -1.87 -14.17
C ILE A 48 8.79 -1.78 -14.12
N SER A 49 9.34 -0.82 -13.39
CA SER A 49 10.80 -0.69 -13.25
C SER A 49 11.48 -1.87 -12.56
N HIS A 50 10.74 -2.65 -11.78
CA HIS A 50 11.27 -3.74 -10.96
C HIS A 50 10.86 -5.12 -11.47
N TYR A 51 9.63 -5.21 -12.00
CA TYR A 51 9.03 -6.38 -12.60
C TYR A 51 8.54 -5.95 -13.98
N ASP A 52 9.31 -6.29 -15.00
CA ASP A 52 8.95 -6.05 -16.39
C ASP A 52 7.76 -6.94 -16.76
N ASN A 53 6.55 -6.53 -16.40
CA ASN A 53 5.30 -7.26 -16.62
C ASN A 53 4.19 -6.24 -16.94
N PRO A 54 3.61 -6.25 -18.16
CA PRO A 54 2.65 -5.24 -18.56
C PRO A 54 1.25 -5.39 -17.92
N PHE A 55 0.99 -6.51 -17.23
CA PHE A 55 -0.34 -6.83 -16.69
C PHE A 55 -0.66 -6.18 -15.35
N TRP A 56 0.24 -5.33 -14.82
CA TRP A 56 -0.03 -4.58 -13.60
C TRP A 56 -1.24 -3.66 -13.76
N ASN A 57 -2.07 -3.60 -12.73
CA ASN A 57 -3.11 -2.61 -12.59
C ASN A 57 -3.00 -2.00 -11.20
N VAL A 58 -3.19 -0.68 -11.13
CA VAL A 58 -3.07 0.09 -9.90
C VAL A 58 -4.20 1.09 -9.82
N GLU A 59 -4.85 1.15 -8.67
CA GLU A 59 -5.88 2.15 -8.36
C GLU A 59 -5.57 2.75 -7.00
N ALA A 60 -5.42 4.06 -6.95
CA ALA A 60 -5.35 4.79 -5.69
C ALA A 60 -6.75 5.30 -5.33
N ALA A 61 -7.11 5.15 -4.07
CA ALA A 61 -8.32 5.69 -3.47
C ALA A 61 -7.91 6.52 -2.24
N HIS A 62 -7.54 7.78 -2.47
CA HIS A 62 -7.12 8.71 -1.41
C HIS A 62 -8.20 8.89 -0.34
N GLU A 63 -9.46 8.86 -0.74
CA GLU A 63 -10.63 8.91 0.13
C GLU A 63 -10.69 7.73 1.13
N HIS A 64 -10.06 6.61 0.80
CA HIS A 64 -9.95 5.43 1.65
C HIS A 64 -8.55 5.23 2.23
N GLY A 65 -7.59 6.10 1.87
CA GLY A 65 -6.22 6.01 2.32
C GLY A 65 -5.49 4.76 1.84
N ILE A 66 -5.88 4.18 0.69
CA ILE A 66 -5.33 2.94 0.16
C ILE A 66 -4.93 3.05 -1.32
N VAL A 67 -4.03 2.14 -1.72
CA VAL A 67 -3.71 1.81 -3.09
C VAL A 67 -3.94 0.32 -3.28
N LYS A 68 -4.67 -0.04 -4.32
CA LYS A 68 -4.93 -1.41 -4.75
C LYS A 68 -3.95 -1.74 -5.87
N ILE A 69 -3.32 -2.91 -5.79
CA ILE A 69 -2.42 -3.44 -6.82
C ILE A 69 -2.93 -4.82 -7.20
N TRP A 70 -3.09 -5.09 -8.50
CA TRP A 70 -3.47 -6.42 -8.98
C TRP A 70 -2.89 -6.69 -10.36
N LEU A 71 -2.98 -7.95 -10.79
CA LEU A 71 -2.66 -8.37 -12.16
C LEU A 71 -3.95 -8.47 -12.96
N GLN A 72 -3.90 -8.07 -14.23
CA GLN A 72 -5.02 -8.21 -15.16
C GLN A 72 -5.50 -9.68 -15.17
N GLY A 73 -6.82 -9.89 -15.09
CA GLY A 73 -7.42 -11.22 -14.92
C GLY A 73 -7.55 -11.70 -13.47
N PHE A 74 -6.90 -11.05 -12.50
CA PHE A 74 -6.91 -11.41 -11.07
C PHE A 74 -7.43 -10.28 -10.15
N ALA A 75 -8.28 -9.40 -10.69
CA ALA A 75 -8.78 -8.21 -9.99
C ALA A 75 -9.59 -8.49 -8.71
N GLN A 76 -10.08 -9.73 -8.52
CA GLN A 76 -10.82 -10.12 -7.31
C GLN A 76 -9.97 -10.07 -6.04
N TRP A 77 -8.64 -10.19 -6.15
CA TRP A 77 -7.74 -10.34 -5.02
C TRP A 77 -6.62 -9.29 -5.04
N PRO A 78 -6.95 -7.99 -4.99
CA PRO A 78 -5.93 -6.96 -5.00
C PRO A 78 -5.11 -6.99 -3.71
N TYR A 79 -3.82 -6.68 -3.84
CA TYR A 79 -2.99 -6.35 -2.70
C TYR A 79 -3.27 -4.90 -2.28
N ILE A 80 -3.55 -4.68 -1.00
CA ILE A 80 -3.88 -3.37 -0.46
C ILE A 80 -2.65 -2.79 0.25
N VAL A 81 -2.20 -1.61 -0.18
CA VAL A 81 -1.15 -0.83 0.47
C VAL A 81 -1.76 0.44 1.03
N HIS A 82 -1.53 0.73 2.31
CA HIS A 82 -1.99 2.00 2.90
C HIS A 82 -1.13 3.17 2.44
N ILE A 83 -1.76 4.29 2.06
CA ILE A 83 -1.06 5.51 1.64
C ILE A 83 -0.15 6.05 2.75
N ALA A 84 -0.53 5.88 4.03
CA ALA A 84 0.32 6.23 5.16
C ALA A 84 1.67 5.47 5.14
N THR A 85 1.65 4.19 4.75
CA THR A 85 2.87 3.39 4.59
C THR A 85 3.74 3.92 3.46
N LEU A 86 3.14 4.32 2.34
CA LEU A 86 3.88 4.94 1.21
C LEU A 86 4.55 6.25 1.62
N LYS A 87 3.88 7.09 2.42
CA LYS A 87 4.47 8.34 2.94
C LYS A 87 5.69 8.08 3.82
N SER A 88 5.67 7.02 4.62
CA SER A 88 6.81 6.61 5.46
C SER A 88 7.90 5.84 4.72
N ASP A 89 7.66 5.42 3.49
CA ASP A 89 8.59 4.65 2.65
C ASP A 89 8.79 5.34 1.28
N PRO A 90 9.60 6.41 1.21
CA PRO A 90 9.80 7.18 -0.02
C PRO A 90 10.41 6.38 -1.17
N LYS A 91 11.06 5.25 -0.87
CA LYS A 91 11.63 4.35 -1.88
C LYS A 91 10.61 3.34 -2.42
N MET A 92 9.40 3.32 -1.87
CA MET A 92 8.30 2.41 -2.23
C MET A 92 8.73 0.94 -2.20
N LYS A 93 9.54 0.54 -1.22
CA LYS A 93 9.92 -0.86 -1.01
C LYS A 93 8.71 -1.74 -0.70
N CYS A 94 7.72 -1.20 0.00
CA CYS A 94 6.45 -1.89 0.26
C CYS A 94 5.69 -2.23 -1.03
N VAL A 95 5.74 -1.37 -2.07
CA VAL A 95 5.16 -1.64 -3.39
C VAL A 95 5.90 -2.79 -4.08
N VAL A 96 7.23 -2.77 -4.05
CA VAL A 96 8.06 -3.84 -4.63
C VAL A 96 7.74 -5.18 -3.96
N LYS A 97 7.63 -5.19 -2.63
CA LYS A 97 7.23 -6.38 -1.87
C LYS A 97 5.82 -6.86 -2.26
N ALA A 98 4.84 -5.95 -2.35
CA ALA A 98 3.48 -6.27 -2.76
C ALA A 98 3.43 -6.90 -4.17
N GLY A 99 4.15 -6.34 -5.14
CA GLY A 99 4.25 -6.92 -6.48
C GLY A 99 4.89 -8.31 -6.47
N GLY A 100 5.98 -8.47 -5.73
CA GLY A 100 6.66 -9.77 -5.60
C GLY A 100 5.78 -10.84 -4.96
N GLU A 101 4.99 -10.48 -3.95
CA GLU A 101 4.04 -11.39 -3.29
C GLU A 101 2.87 -11.77 -4.21
N LEU A 102 2.37 -10.84 -5.03
CA LEU A 102 1.34 -11.14 -6.03
C LEU A 102 1.84 -12.11 -7.09
N LEU A 103 3.05 -11.89 -7.62
CA LEU A 103 3.65 -12.80 -8.60
C LEU A 103 3.82 -14.21 -8.02
N GLU A 104 4.37 -14.32 -6.81
CA GLU A 104 4.52 -15.62 -6.13
C GLU A 104 3.18 -16.31 -5.87
N ARG A 105 2.15 -15.55 -5.46
CA ARG A 105 0.80 -16.09 -5.21
C ARG A 105 0.22 -16.76 -6.45
N PHE A 106 0.47 -16.19 -7.63
CA PHE A 106 -0.04 -16.73 -8.90
C PHE A 106 1.01 -17.57 -9.65
N ARG A 107 2.13 -17.92 -9.00
CA ARG A 107 3.23 -18.70 -9.58
C ARG A 107 3.82 -18.09 -10.86
N ILE A 108 3.81 -16.76 -10.95
CA ILE A 108 4.42 -16.02 -12.04
C ILE A 108 5.87 -15.71 -11.65
N PRO A 109 6.86 -15.96 -12.53
CA PRO A 109 8.24 -15.60 -12.27
C PRO A 109 8.42 -14.09 -11.98
N ARG A 110 9.34 -13.76 -11.07
CA ARG A 110 9.75 -12.37 -10.79
C ARG A 110 10.77 -11.82 -11.79
N SER A 111 11.28 -12.67 -12.68
CA SER A 111 12.15 -12.28 -13.78
C SER A 111 11.41 -11.39 -14.79
N SER A 112 12.16 -10.75 -15.68
CA SER A 112 11.59 -10.05 -16.82
C SER A 112 10.62 -10.97 -17.57
N PHE A 113 9.43 -10.48 -17.87
CA PHE A 113 8.42 -11.22 -18.62
C PHE A 113 8.99 -11.59 -19.99
N SER A 114 9.08 -12.88 -20.28
CA SER A 114 9.28 -13.37 -21.64
C SER A 114 7.93 -13.80 -22.20
N VAL A 115 7.62 -13.40 -23.43
CA VAL A 115 6.45 -13.92 -24.15
C VAL A 115 6.51 -15.45 -24.27
N ALA A 116 7.71 -16.05 -24.24
CA ALA A 116 7.90 -17.50 -24.25
C ALA A 116 7.42 -18.20 -22.96
N ASP A 117 7.27 -17.48 -21.84
CA ASP A 117 6.77 -18.03 -20.57
C ASP A 117 5.23 -18.10 -20.52
N TYR A 118 4.55 -17.59 -21.56
CA TYR A 118 3.08 -17.46 -21.62
C TYR A 118 2.42 -18.45 -22.60
N VAL A 119 3.14 -19.48 -23.07
CA VAL A 119 2.66 -20.49 -24.04
C VAL A 119 2.56 -21.88 -23.41
#